data_AF-A0A3D8Y9R4-F1
#
_entry.id   AF-A0A3D8Y9R4-F1
#
_cell.length_a   1.000
_cell.length_b   1.000
_cell.length_c   1.000
_cell.angle_alpha   90.00
_cell.angle_beta   90.00
_cell.angle_gamma   90.00
#
_symmetry.space_group_name_H-M   'P 1'
#
loop_
_entity.id
_entity.type
_entity.pdbx_description
1 polymer ?
#
loop_
_entity_poly.entity_id
_entity_poly.type
_entity_poly.pdbx_seq_one_letter_code
_entity_poly.pdbx_strand_id
1 'polypeptide(L)'
;MKVSVILALATLSKDNRITVWHIGMYSAFIQLWHSSGCQNPVPITRKKVLELSRIGNIVTYHKCIKELVLYGYIDYKPSYNPYTGSLVYLKTI
;
A
#
# COMPACT_ATOMS: atom_id res chain seq x y z
N MET A 1 -5.53 11.62 12.68
CA MET A 1 -5.12 11.42 11.27
C MET A 1 -3.60 11.40 11.09
N LYS A 2 -2.86 12.50 11.28
CA LYS A 2 -1.38 12.51 11.11
C LYS A 2 -0.63 11.56 12.05
N VAL A 3 -1.07 11.44 13.30
CA VAL A 3 -0.43 10.56 14.31
C VAL A 3 -0.58 9.08 13.96
N SER A 4 -1.76 8.64 13.51
CA SER A 4 -2.02 7.24 13.12
C SER A 4 -1.11 6.76 11.99
N VAL A 5 -0.85 7.62 10.99
CA VAL A 5 0.04 7.32 9.87
C VAL A 5 1.50 7.13 10.32
N ILE A 6 1.98 8.01 11.21
CA ILE A 6 3.34 7.93 11.75
C ILE A 6 3.51 6.62 12.54
N LEU A 7 2.52 6.26 13.37
CA LEU A 7 2.53 5.00 14.11
C LEU A 7 2.52 3.79 13.18
N ALA A 8 1.73 3.81 12.10
CA ALA A 8 1.71 2.73 11.12
C ALA A 8 3.08 2.50 10.46
N LEU A 9 3.75 3.58 10.03
CA LEU A 9 5.09 3.51 9.43
C LEU A 9 6.15 3.07 10.44
N ALA A 10 6.04 3.52 11.71
CA ALA A 10 6.94 3.11 12.77
C ALA A 10 6.80 1.62 13.10
N THR A 11 5.57 1.10 13.12
CA THR A 11 5.30 -0.34 13.31
C THR A 11 5.85 -1.16 12.15
N LEU A 12 5.63 -0.72 10.91
CA LEU A 12 6.13 -1.38 9.71
C LEU A 12 7.67 -1.42 9.66
N SER A 13 8.33 -0.33 10.09
CA SER A 13 9.80 -0.24 10.13
C SER A 13 10.46 -1.12 11.20
N LYS A 14 9.70 -1.57 12.21
CA LYS A 14 10.20 -2.46 13.27
C LYS A 14 10.05 -3.95 12.94
N ASP A 15 9.30 -4.29 11.89
CA ASP A 15 9.11 -5.68 11.48
C ASP A 15 10.28 -6.12 10.59
N ASN A 16 11.05 -7.10 11.04
CA ASN A 16 12.23 -7.62 10.32
C ASN A 16 11.88 -8.30 8.99
N ARG A 17 10.60 -8.63 8.73
CA ARG A 17 10.14 -9.21 7.46
C ARG A 17 9.90 -8.13 6.39
N ILE A 18 9.79 -6.87 6.82
CA ILE A 18 9.55 -5.73 5.95
C ILE A 18 10.86 -5.29 5.30
N THR A 19 10.76 -4.86 4.05
CA THR A 19 11.90 -4.43 3.24
C THR A 19 11.66 -2.99 2.80
N VAL A 20 12.68 -2.33 2.24
CA VAL A 20 12.54 -0.99 1.67
C VAL A 20 11.44 -0.92 0.61
N TRP A 21 11.20 -2.01 -0.14
CA TRP A 21 10.14 -2.08 -1.14
C TRP A 21 8.75 -2.10 -0.52
N HIS A 22 8.58 -2.81 0.61
CA HIS A 22 7.34 -2.77 1.38
C HIS A 22 7.06 -1.36 1.92
N ILE A 23 8.07 -0.68 2.45
CA ILE A 23 7.95 0.69 2.95
C ILE A 23 7.55 1.65 1.82
N GLY A 24 8.22 1.57 0.66
CA GLY A 24 7.89 2.38 -0.51
C GLY A 24 6.47 2.14 -1.03
N MET A 25 6.06 0.87 -1.10
CA MET A 25 4.70 0.49 -1.49
C MET A 25 3.63 0.98 -0.49
N TYR A 26 3.87 0.80 0.80
CA TYR A 26 2.95 1.24 1.84
C TYR A 26 2.84 2.78 1.89
N SER A 27 3.95 3.48 1.69
CA SER A 27 3.98 4.95 1.56
C SER A 27 3.19 5.43 0.35
N ALA A 28 3.23 4.71 -0.78
CA ALA A 28 2.39 5.00 -1.94
C ALA A 28 0.90 4.85 -1.61
N PHE A 29 0.51 3.81 -0.86
CA PHE A 29 -0.88 3.64 -0.43
C PHE A 29 -1.35 4.76 0.49
N ILE A 30 -0.52 5.21 1.44
CA ILE A 30 -0.84 6.35 2.31
C ILE A 30 -1.02 7.64 1.49
N GLN A 31 -0.15 7.90 0.51
CA GLN A 31 -0.28 9.07 -0.36
C GLN A 31 -1.58 9.02 -1.17
N LEU A 32 -1.92 7.85 -1.72
CA LEU A 32 -3.17 7.66 -2.44
C LEU A 32 -4.38 7.83 -1.54
N TRP A 33 -4.37 7.24 -0.34
CA TRP A 33 -5.40 7.40 0.68
C TRP A 33 -5.64 8.87 1.03
N HIS A 34 -4.56 9.63 1.24
CA HIS A 34 -4.65 11.06 1.52
C HIS A 34 -5.26 11.82 0.32
N SER A 35 -4.81 11.51 -0.91
CA SER A 35 -5.32 12.14 -2.13
C SER A 35 -6.79 11.80 -2.44
N SER A 36 -7.28 10.65 -1.95
CA SER A 36 -8.67 10.19 -2.13
C SER A 36 -9.59 10.61 -0.98
N GLY A 37 -9.23 11.64 -0.21
CA GLY A 37 -10.06 12.17 0.88
C GLY A 37 -10.02 11.33 2.16
N CYS A 38 -8.95 10.57 2.37
CA CYS A 38 -8.72 9.76 3.57
C CYS A 38 -9.80 8.68 3.81
N GLN A 39 -10.39 8.17 2.72
CA GLN A 39 -11.36 7.09 2.77
C GLN A 39 -10.70 5.72 2.63
N ASN A 40 -11.17 4.76 3.43
CA ASN A 40 -10.76 3.36 3.37
C ASN A 40 -11.97 2.55 2.87
N PRO A 41 -11.89 1.84 1.73
CA PRO A 41 -10.69 1.46 0.98
C PRO A 41 -10.10 2.54 0.07
N VAL A 42 -8.79 2.40 -0.19
CA VAL A 42 -8.03 3.22 -1.12
C VAL A 42 -8.18 2.66 -2.54
N PRO A 43 -8.69 3.43 -3.51
CA PRO A 43 -8.66 3.05 -4.91
C PRO A 43 -7.23 3.21 -5.47
N ILE A 44 -6.71 2.14 -6.05
CA ILE A 44 -5.35 2.10 -6.59
C ILE A 44 -5.35 1.59 -8.03
N THR A 45 -4.35 2.05 -8.79
CA THR A 45 -3.95 1.41 -10.04
C THR A 45 -2.50 0.97 -9.93
N ARG A 46 -2.17 -0.18 -10.53
CA ARG A 46 -0.79 -0.70 -10.54
C ARG A 46 0.21 0.35 -11.02
N LYS A 47 -0.15 1.10 -12.08
CA LYS A 47 0.70 2.16 -12.65
C LYS A 47 1.04 3.24 -11.61
N LYS A 48 0.02 3.80 -10.94
CA LYS A 48 0.23 4.83 -9.90
C LYS A 48 1.06 4.30 -8.73
N VAL A 49 0.80 3.06 -8.29
CA VAL A 49 1.54 2.49 -7.17
C VAL A 49 3.01 2.27 -7.53
N LEU A 50 3.33 1.73 -8.70
CA LEU A 50 4.72 1.57 -9.15
C LEU A 50 5.46 2.92 -9.21
N GLU A 51 4.81 3.94 -9.78
CA GLU A 51 5.37 5.29 -9.88
C GLU A 51 5.66 5.91 -8.51
N LEU A 52 4.66 5.92 -7.61
CA LEU A 52 4.79 6.52 -6.28
C LEU A 52 5.73 5.75 -5.36
N SER A 53 5.77 4.42 -5.48
CA SER A 53 6.64 3.55 -4.66
C SER A 53 8.08 3.48 -5.15
N ARG A 54 8.37 4.02 -6.35
CA ARG A 54 9.67 3.89 -7.04
C ARG A 54 10.09 2.43 -7.29
N ILE A 55 9.12 1.51 -7.34
CA ILE A 55 9.37 0.11 -7.71
C ILE A 55 9.44 0.02 -9.24
N GLY A 56 10.60 -0.38 -9.75
CA GLY A 56 10.85 -0.44 -11.19
C GLY A 56 10.35 -1.71 -11.88
N ASN A 57 9.91 -2.74 -11.14
CA ASN A 57 9.50 -4.01 -11.73
C ASN A 57 8.22 -4.58 -11.12
N ILE A 58 7.48 -5.30 -11.96
CA ILE A 58 6.16 -5.88 -11.62
C ILE A 58 6.27 -7.09 -10.66
N VAL A 59 7.40 -7.79 -10.66
CA VAL A 59 7.61 -8.97 -9.82
C VAL A 59 7.68 -8.57 -8.34
N THR A 60 8.50 -7.58 -8.01
CA THR A 60 8.60 -6.96 -6.70
C THR A 60 7.26 -6.39 -6.26
N TYR A 61 6.51 -5.75 -7.17
CA TYR A 61 5.16 -5.26 -6.86
C TYR A 61 4.23 -6.39 -6.37
N HIS A 62 4.12 -7.48 -7.14
CA HIS A 62 3.23 -8.59 -6.76
C HIS A 62 3.71 -9.31 -5.51
N LYS A 63 5.04 -9.45 -5.33
CA LYS A 63 5.62 -10.01 -4.12
C LYS A 63 5.25 -9.16 -2.90
N CYS A 64 5.52 -7.86 -2.94
CA CYS A 64 5.26 -6.95 -1.82
C CYS A 64 3.78 -6.84 -1.47
N ILE A 65 2.86 -6.84 -2.46
CA ILE A 65 1.43 -6.89 -2.16
C ILE A 65 1.06 -8.17 -1.40
N LYS A 66 1.51 -9.33 -1.88
CA LYS A 66 1.21 -10.62 -1.24
C LYS A 66 1.77 -10.67 0.18
N GLU A 67 3.00 -10.20 0.36
CA GLU A 67 3.67 -10.15 1.67
C GLU A 67 2.96 -9.17 2.62
N LEU A 68 2.58 -7.97 2.18
CA LEU A 68 1.82 -7.02 3.00
C LEU A 68 0.43 -7.55 3.41
N VAL A 69 -0.24 -8.31 2.54
CA VAL A 69 -1.48 -9.02 2.89
C VAL A 69 -1.21 -10.11 3.91
N LEU A 70 -0.20 -10.95 3.67
CA LEU A 70 0.19 -12.05 4.56
C LEU A 70 0.60 -11.56 5.95
N TYR A 71 1.31 -10.44 6.03
CA TYR A 71 1.75 -9.84 7.28
C TYR A 71 0.65 -9.04 7.98
N GLY A 72 -0.53 -8.90 7.37
CA GLY A 72 -1.69 -8.28 7.97
C GLY A 72 -1.68 -6.74 7.97
N TYR A 73 -0.83 -6.11 7.16
CA TYR A 73 -0.82 -4.65 7.03
C TYR A 73 -1.95 -4.13 6.14
N ILE A 74 -2.35 -4.92 5.14
CA ILE A 74 -3.40 -4.54 4.20
C ILE A 74 -4.35 -5.71 3.89
N ASP A 75 -5.55 -5.40 3.41
CA ASP A 75 -6.30 -6.31 2.53
C ASP A 75 -6.27 -5.77 1.11
N TYR A 76 -6.15 -6.66 0.13
CA TYR A 76 -6.11 -6.31 -1.28
C TYR A 76 -7.27 -6.98 -2.03
N LYS A 77 -8.13 -6.17 -2.65
CA LYS A 77 -9.19 -6.63 -3.56
C LYS A 77 -8.84 -6.22 -4.99
N PRO A 78 -8.33 -7.14 -5.83
CA PRO A 78 -8.03 -6.83 -7.21
C PRO A 78 -9.30 -6.49 -7.99
N SER A 79 -9.18 -5.59 -8.97
CA SER A 79 -10.19 -5.38 -10.01
C SER A 79 -9.50 -5.46 -11.36
N TYR A 80 -10.14 -6.16 -12.30
CA TYR A 80 -9.72 -6.24 -13.69
C TYR A 80 -10.31 -5.12 -14.55
N ASN A 81 -11.22 -4.32 -13.98
CA ASN A 81 -11.85 -3.22 -14.68
C ASN A 81 -11.00 -1.94 -14.52
N PRO A 82 -10.48 -1.37 -15.63
CA PRO A 82 -9.60 -0.20 -15.59
C PRO A 82 -10.27 1.07 -15.05
N TYR A 83 -11.60 1.14 -15.05
CA TYR A 83 -12.37 2.28 -14.54
C TYR A 83 -12.56 2.25 -13.02
N THR A 84 -12.65 1.06 -12.42
CA THR A 84 -12.86 0.91 -10.97
C THR A 84 -11.57 0.77 -10.18
N GLY A 85 -10.51 0.22 -10.79
CA GLY A 85 -9.22 0.03 -10.12
C GLY A 85 -9.29 -1.01 -8.99
N SER A 86 -8.13 -1.44 -8.50
CA SER A 86 -8.08 -2.34 -7.35
C SER A 86 -8.29 -1.56 -6.05
N LEU A 87 -8.79 -2.21 -5.01
CA LEU A 87 -8.99 -1.61 -3.69
C LEU A 87 -7.96 -2.15 -2.71
N VAL A 88 -7.37 -1.26 -1.92
CA VAL A 88 -6.50 -1.61 -0.78
C VAL A 88 -7.15 -1.10 0.49
N TYR A 89 -7.34 -1.99 1.46
CA TYR A 89 -7.74 -1.62 2.81
C TYR A 89 -6.50 -1.52 3.68
N LEU A 90 -6.25 -0.36 4.26
CA LEU A 90 -5.16 -0.20 5.22
C LEU A 90 -5.68 -0.60 6.60
N LYS A 91 -5.05 -1.58 7.25
CA LYS A 91 -5.50 -2.11 8.56
C LYS A 91 -4.90 -1.36 9.75
N THR A 92 -3.84 -0.60 9.51
CA THR A 92 -3.00 0.00 10.57
C THR A 92 -3.26 1.51 10.77
N ILE A 93 -4.27 2.10 10.10
CA ILE A 93 -4.62 3.53 10.21
C ILE A 93 -5.99 3.78 10.83
#